data_AF-A0A800H9M9-F1
#
_entry.id   AF-A0A800H9M9-F1
#
_cell.length_a   1.000
_cell.length_b   1.000
_cell.length_c   1.000
_cell.angle_alpha   90.00
_cell.angle_beta   90.00
_cell.angle_gamma   90.00
#
_symmetry.space_group_name_H-M   'P 1'
#
loop_
_entity.id
_entity.type
_entity.pdbx_description
1 polymer ?
#
loop_
_entity_poly.entity_id
_entity_poly.type
_entity_poly.pdbx_seq_one_letter_code
_entity_poly.pdbx_strand_id
1 'polypeptide(L)'
;MFNAHKPSENDLPTSSQLLRSTMIALFVAVALLLCIVIPAEYGTDPTGVGALLGLKKMGEIKASLEQEALNEKPKFDKYTSTNEEMRGRFETSIKYKDIKEFVIAPDDAIEIKLEMEKGSIATYRWKTQSGGLNYNLHGDGYKGSQKSTTYKKGRMTSSDTG
;
A
#
# COMPACT_ATOMS: atom_id res chain seq x y z
N MET A 1 13.46 46.99 15.79
CA MET A 1 12.25 47.76 15.44
C MET A 1 11.88 47.38 14.01
N PHE A 2 10.88 46.53 13.83
CA PHE A 2 10.40 46.11 12.50
C PHE A 2 9.24 47.02 12.10
N ASN A 3 9.55 48.17 11.49
CA ASN A 3 8.54 49.00 10.85
C ASN A 3 8.29 48.41 9.46
N ALA A 4 7.25 47.57 9.33
CA ALA A 4 6.74 47.19 8.02
C ALA A 4 6.14 48.45 7.37
N HIS A 5 6.86 49.03 6.42
CA HIS A 5 6.31 50.07 5.55
C HIS A 5 5.18 49.46 4.72
N LYS A 6 3.97 50.00 4.82
CA LYS A 6 2.86 49.62 3.94
C LYS A 6 3.31 49.91 2.50
N PRO A 7 3.30 48.92 1.58
CA PRO A 7 3.70 49.16 0.20
C PRO A 7 2.84 50.28 -0.40
N SER A 8 3.45 51.15 -1.20
CA SER A 8 2.73 52.23 -1.85
C SER A 8 1.88 51.67 -2.99
N GLU A 9 0.80 52.36 -3.39
CA GLU A 9 -0.06 51.88 -4.50
C GLU A 9 0.71 51.72 -5.82
N ASN A 10 1.85 52.40 -5.97
CA ASN A 10 2.75 52.28 -7.13
C ASN A 10 3.58 50.98 -7.13
N ASP A 11 3.62 50.26 -6.02
CA ASP A 11 4.28 48.94 -5.92
C ASP A 11 3.31 47.78 -6.26
N LEU A 12 2.03 48.09 -6.51
CA LEU A 12 1.03 47.09 -6.89
C LEU A 12 1.15 46.76 -8.39
N PRO A 13 1.02 45.47 -8.77
CA PRO A 13 1.02 45.09 -10.17
C PRO A 13 -0.13 45.77 -10.91
N THR A 14 0.18 46.35 -12.06
CA THR A 14 -0.80 46.97 -12.95
C THR A 14 -1.82 45.94 -13.45
N SER A 15 -3.04 46.35 -13.79
CA SER A 15 -4.09 45.44 -14.29
C SER A 15 -3.63 44.60 -15.50
N SER A 16 -2.78 45.16 -16.36
CA SER A 16 -2.18 44.47 -17.50
C SER A 16 -1.18 43.38 -17.07
N GLN A 17 -0.41 43.60 -15.99
CA GLN A 17 0.47 42.59 -15.43
C GLN A 17 -0.32 41.46 -14.78
N LEU A 18 -1.41 41.79 -14.09
CA LEU A 18 -2.30 40.80 -13.49
C LEU A 18 -2.92 39.88 -14.56
N LEU A 19 -3.42 40.46 -15.65
CA LEU A 19 -4.02 39.69 -16.75
C LEU A 19 -2.99 38.75 -17.40
N ARG A 20 -1.76 39.23 -17.61
CA ARG A 20 -0.67 38.42 -18.17
C ARG A 20 -0.30 37.25 -17.26
N SER A 21 -0.19 37.49 -15.96
CA SER A 21 0.14 36.41 -15.01
C SER A 21 -0.99 35.39 -14.89
N THR A 22 -2.25 35.82 -14.90
CA THR A 22 -3.40 34.90 -14.92
C THR A 22 -3.41 34.01 -16.16
N MET A 23 -3.12 34.55 -17.34
CA MET A 23 -3.07 33.75 -18.58
C MET A 23 -1.93 32.73 -18.56
N ILE A 24 -0.76 33.11 -18.05
CA ILE A 24 0.37 32.17 -17.90
C ILE A 24 0.02 31.08 -16.89
N ALA A 25 -0.57 31.44 -15.74
CA ALA A 25 -0.99 30.47 -14.74
C ALA A 25 -2.03 29.48 -15.30
N LEU A 26 -2.99 29.97 -16.08
CA LEU A 26 -3.97 29.12 -16.75
C LEU A 26 -3.30 28.13 -17.70
N PHE A 27 -2.34 28.60 -18.50
CA PHE A 27 -1.61 27.73 -19.42
C PHE A 27 -0.81 26.63 -18.69
N VAL A 28 -0.13 27.00 -17.60
CA VAL A 28 0.60 26.04 -16.75
C VAL A 28 -0.37 25.03 -16.13
N ALA A 29 -1.53 25.48 -15.65
CA ALA A 29 -2.55 24.59 -15.09
C ALA A 29 -3.03 23.56 -16.12
N VAL A 30 -3.30 23.98 -17.36
CA VAL A 30 -3.67 23.06 -18.45
C VAL A 30 -2.55 22.07 -18.76
N ALA A 31 -1.30 22.52 -18.81
CA ALA A 31 -0.15 21.65 -19.05
C ALA A 31 0.00 20.59 -17.94
N LEU A 32 -0.13 20.98 -16.67
CA LEU A 32 -0.10 20.05 -15.54
C LEU A 32 -1.26 19.05 -15.58
N LEU A 33 -2.44 19.52 -15.96
CA LEU A 33 -3.62 18.67 -16.09
C LEU A 33 -3.38 17.55 -17.12
N LEU A 34 -2.88 17.89 -18.30
CA LEU A 34 -2.66 16.93 -19.39
C LEU A 34 -1.46 16.01 -19.14
N CYS A 35 -0.36 16.52 -18.59
CA CYS A 35 0.89 15.76 -18.45
C CYS A 35 1.01 14.98 -17.14
N ILE A 36 0.33 15.39 -16.07
CA ILE A 36 0.49 14.80 -14.73
C ILE A 36 -0.83 14.27 -14.20
N VAL A 37 -1.87 15.11 -14.13
CA VAL A 37 -3.13 14.76 -13.46
C VAL A 37 -3.87 13.64 -14.18
N ILE A 38 -4.10 13.79 -15.50
CA ILE A 38 -4.83 12.77 -16.27
C ILE A 38 -4.09 11.43 -16.30
N PRO A 39 -2.77 11.37 -16.56
CA PRO A 39 -2.04 10.11 -16.51
C PRO A 39 -2.04 9.46 -15.14
N ALA A 40 -1.86 10.23 -14.06
CA ALA A 40 -1.78 9.70 -12.70
C ALA A 40 -3.14 9.22 -12.15
N GLU A 41 -4.23 9.92 -12.45
CA GLU A 41 -5.55 9.59 -11.91
C GLU A 41 -6.35 8.64 -12.80
N TYR A 42 -6.25 8.79 -14.12
CA TYR A 42 -7.11 8.09 -15.08
C TYR A 42 -6.35 7.13 -16.01
N GLY A 43 -5.03 7.00 -15.84
CA GLY A 43 -4.21 6.10 -16.67
C GLY A 43 -4.20 6.46 -18.16
N THR A 44 -4.69 7.64 -18.53
CA THR A 44 -4.74 8.11 -19.92
C THR A 44 -3.64 9.11 -20.15
N ASP A 45 -2.79 8.89 -21.14
CA ASP A 45 -1.62 9.74 -21.39
C ASP A 45 -1.65 10.32 -22.80
N PRO A 46 -2.25 11.51 -22.99
CA PRO A 46 -2.34 12.15 -24.30
C PRO A 46 -1.00 12.71 -24.77
N THR A 47 -0.07 13.00 -23.86
CA THR A 47 1.22 13.64 -24.20
C THR A 47 2.40 12.66 -24.23
N GLY A 48 2.24 11.46 -23.67
CA GLY A 48 3.31 10.45 -23.56
C GLY A 48 4.27 10.68 -22.38
N VAL A 49 4.16 11.84 -21.72
CA VAL A 49 5.02 12.22 -20.58
C VAL A 49 4.68 11.39 -19.35
N GLY A 50 3.39 11.09 -19.14
CA GLY A 50 2.93 10.31 -18.01
C GLY A 50 3.45 8.86 -18.03
N ALA A 51 3.59 8.27 -19.21
CA ALA A 51 4.15 6.93 -19.39
C ALA A 51 5.66 6.94 -19.16
N LEU A 52 6.37 7.98 -19.63
CA LEU A 52 7.81 8.14 -19.42
C LEU A 52 8.15 8.28 -17.93
N LEU A 53 7.35 9.04 -17.20
CA LEU A 53 7.50 9.25 -15.75
C LEU A 53 6.91 8.11 -14.91
N GLY A 54 6.24 7.13 -15.53
CA GLY A 54 5.59 6.01 -14.85
C GLY A 54 4.24 6.34 -14.17
N LEU A 55 3.78 7.59 -14.23
CA LEU A 55 2.50 8.05 -13.69
C LEU A 55 1.30 7.33 -14.32
N LYS A 56 1.37 7.05 -15.62
CA LYS A 56 0.30 6.32 -16.35
C LYS A 56 0.02 4.94 -15.73
N LYS A 57 1.08 4.21 -15.37
CA LYS A 57 0.95 2.88 -14.75
C LYS A 57 0.23 2.96 -13.41
N MET A 58 0.48 4.01 -12.63
CA MET A 58 -0.20 4.24 -11.36
C MET A 58 -1.71 4.46 -11.58
N GLY A 59 -2.09 5.28 -12.55
CA GLY A 59 -3.50 5.53 -12.88
C GLY A 59 -4.23 4.28 -13.41
N GLU A 60 -3.58 3.50 -14.27
CA GLU A 60 -4.13 2.21 -14.76
C GLU A 60 -4.39 1.22 -13.63
N ILE A 61 -3.46 1.12 -12.66
CA ILE A 61 -3.62 0.25 -11.49
C ILE A 61 -4.82 0.71 -10.66
N LYS A 62 -4.94 2.01 -10.37
CA LYS A 62 -6.06 2.56 -9.60
C LYS A 62 -7.42 2.26 -10.25
N ALA A 63 -7.53 2.48 -11.56
CA ALA A 63 -8.73 2.18 -12.32
C ALA A 63 -9.06 0.67 -12.32
N SER A 64 -8.05 -0.20 -12.42
CA SER A 64 -8.26 -1.66 -12.36
C SER A 64 -8.72 -2.14 -10.97
N LEU A 65 -8.19 -1.55 -9.89
CA LEU A 65 -8.57 -1.88 -8.52
C LEU A 65 -10.00 -1.43 -8.20
N GLU A 66 -10.40 -0.25 -8.66
CA GLU A 66 -11.79 0.22 -8.53
C GLU A 66 -12.75 -0.69 -9.30
N GLN A 67 -12.36 -1.13 -10.51
CA GLN A 67 -13.15 -2.06 -11.30
C GLN A 67 -13.21 -3.47 -10.67
N GLU A 68 -12.13 -3.93 -10.05
CA GLU A 68 -12.10 -5.20 -9.32
C GLU A 68 -12.98 -5.13 -8.07
N ALA A 69 -12.89 -4.07 -7.26
CA ALA A 69 -13.75 -3.87 -6.09
C ALA A 69 -15.25 -3.78 -6.43
N LEU A 70 -15.60 -3.23 -7.59
CA LEU A 70 -17.00 -3.20 -8.08
C LEU A 70 -17.46 -4.57 -8.61
N ASN A 71 -16.55 -5.36 -9.18
CA ASN A 71 -16.84 -6.69 -9.71
C ASN A 71 -16.73 -7.80 -8.66
N GLU A 72 -16.09 -7.51 -7.53
CA GLU A 72 -16.27 -8.23 -6.29
C GLU A 72 -17.71 -8.03 -5.80
N LYS A 73 -18.64 -8.81 -6.39
CA LYS A 73 -19.79 -9.26 -5.62
C LYS A 73 -19.22 -9.88 -4.35
N PRO A 74 -19.75 -9.60 -3.15
CA PRO A 74 -19.35 -10.30 -1.95
C PRO A 74 -19.64 -11.78 -2.20
N LYS A 75 -18.62 -12.52 -2.63
CA LYS A 75 -18.58 -13.95 -2.53
C LYS A 75 -18.40 -14.20 -1.06
N PHE A 76 -19.53 -14.18 -0.37
CA PHE A 76 -19.68 -14.89 0.89
C PHE A 76 -19.54 -16.37 0.52
N ASP A 77 -18.30 -16.78 0.29
CA ASP A 77 -18.02 -18.13 -0.13
C ASP A 77 -18.45 -19.03 1.02
N LYS A 78 -19.48 -19.79 0.67
CA LYS A 78 -20.07 -20.92 1.35
C LYS A 78 -19.00 -21.99 1.59
N TYR A 79 -18.05 -21.70 2.48
CA TYR A 79 -17.20 -22.70 3.13
C TYR A 79 -17.82 -23.08 4.47
N THR A 80 -19.12 -23.33 4.48
CA THR A 80 -19.73 -24.21 5.47
C THR A 80 -19.80 -25.59 4.85
N SER A 81 -18.77 -26.40 5.17
CA SER A 81 -18.77 -27.86 5.30
C SER A 81 -19.42 -28.69 4.19
N THR A 82 -18.59 -29.46 3.49
CA THR A 82 -18.94 -30.85 3.16
C THR A 82 -17.68 -31.69 3.17
N ASN A 83 -17.29 -32.16 4.35
CA ASN A 83 -16.36 -33.27 4.56
C ASN A 83 -16.64 -33.84 5.95
N GLU A 84 -17.80 -34.51 6.08
CA GLU A 84 -18.16 -35.22 7.32
C GLU A 84 -17.20 -36.40 7.62
N GLU A 85 -16.43 -36.88 6.64
CA GLU A 85 -15.43 -37.94 6.85
C GLU A 85 -14.14 -37.47 7.53
N MET A 86 -13.84 -36.17 7.55
CA MET A 86 -12.63 -35.64 8.21
C MET A 86 -12.83 -35.35 9.70
N ARG A 87 -14.04 -35.60 10.23
CA ARG A 87 -14.39 -35.33 11.63
C ARG A 87 -13.98 -36.45 12.59
N GLY A 88 -13.65 -37.65 12.08
CA GLY A 88 -13.31 -38.83 12.89
C GLY A 88 -11.82 -39.10 13.13
N ARG A 89 -10.90 -38.23 12.67
CA ARG A 89 -9.44 -38.49 12.79
C ARG A 89 -8.63 -37.29 13.29
N PHE A 90 -9.26 -36.34 13.97
CA PHE A 90 -8.56 -35.21 14.59
C PHE A 90 -8.96 -34.99 16.05
N GLU A 91 -9.51 -36.01 16.69
CA GLU A 91 -9.62 -36.07 18.15
C GLU A 91 -8.35 -36.70 18.71
N THR A 92 -7.25 -35.94 18.72
CA THR A 92 -6.16 -36.08 19.71
C THR A 92 -5.15 -34.96 19.52
N SER A 93 -4.92 -34.19 20.59
CA SER A 93 -4.05 -33.01 20.74
C SER A 93 -4.66 -31.68 20.29
N ILE A 94 -5.06 -30.88 21.28
CA ILE A 94 -5.34 -29.46 21.14
C ILE A 94 -4.04 -28.78 20.70
N LYS A 95 -3.87 -28.56 19.39
CA LYS A 95 -2.88 -27.65 18.82
C LYS A 95 -3.58 -26.33 18.54
N TYR A 96 -3.22 -25.28 19.27
CA TYR A 96 -3.64 -23.92 18.93
C TYR A 96 -3.22 -23.62 17.48
N LYS A 97 -4.19 -23.47 16.59
CA LYS A 97 -3.99 -23.17 15.18
C LYS A 97 -4.74 -21.89 14.87
N ASP A 98 -4.00 -20.79 14.81
CA ASP A 98 -4.54 -19.51 14.37
C ASP A 98 -4.38 -19.38 12.86
N ILE A 99 -5.48 -19.07 12.17
CA ILE A 99 -5.50 -18.69 10.76
C ILE A 99 -6.03 -17.26 10.72
N LYS A 100 -5.27 -16.36 10.10
CA LYS A 100 -5.64 -14.96 9.93
C LYS A 100 -5.40 -14.53 8.49
N GLU A 101 -6.27 -13.68 7.99
CA GLU A 101 -6.19 -13.08 6.67
C GLU A 101 -6.10 -11.57 6.83
N PHE A 102 -5.27 -10.94 6.01
CA PHE A 102 -5.02 -9.50 6.05
C PHE A 102 -5.00 -8.95 4.63
N VAL A 103 -5.53 -7.75 4.47
CA VAL A 103 -5.39 -6.95 3.25
C VAL A 103 -4.37 -5.87 3.55
N ILE A 104 -3.31 -5.80 2.75
CA ILE A 104 -2.22 -4.82 2.89
C ILE A 104 -2.32 -3.88 1.69
N ALA A 105 -2.52 -2.59 1.94
CA ALA A 105 -2.52 -1.58 0.89
C ALA A 105 -1.11 -1.37 0.30
N PRO A 106 -0.98 -0.82 -0.91
CA PRO A 106 0.32 -0.40 -1.44
C PRO A 106 1.06 0.49 -0.44
N ASP A 107 2.36 0.24 -0.27
CA ASP A 107 3.26 0.92 0.69
C ASP A 107 2.93 0.74 2.18
N ASP A 108 1.95 -0.10 2.54
CA ASP A 108 1.63 -0.43 3.92
C ASP A 108 2.39 -1.68 4.41
N ALA A 109 2.50 -1.83 5.74
CA ALA A 109 3.22 -2.94 6.36
C ALA A 109 2.51 -3.45 7.63
N ILE A 110 2.58 -4.76 7.84
CA ILE A 110 2.08 -5.42 9.05
C ILE A 110 3.21 -6.16 9.77
N GLU A 111 3.11 -6.22 11.09
CA GLU A 111 4.02 -6.99 11.94
C GLU A 111 3.21 -7.91 12.85
N ILE A 112 3.52 -9.21 12.82
CA ILE A 112 2.90 -10.21 13.67
C ILE A 112 3.92 -10.63 14.73
N LYS A 113 3.61 -10.36 15.99
CA LYS A 113 4.46 -10.72 17.14
C LYS A 113 3.87 -11.90 17.88
N LEU A 114 4.74 -12.87 18.18
CA LEU A 114 4.41 -14.02 19.00
C LEU A 114 5.38 -14.06 20.18
N GLU A 115 4.86 -13.93 21.39
CA GLU A 115 5.63 -14.13 22.62
C GLU A 115 5.61 -15.62 22.97
N MET A 116 6.78 -16.18 23.29
CA MET A 116 6.95 -17.62 23.48
C MET A 116 7.80 -17.90 24.72
N GLU A 117 7.49 -19.00 25.39
CA GLU A 117 8.35 -19.53 26.45
C GLU A 117 9.65 -20.09 25.88
N LYS A 118 10.71 -20.08 26.69
CA LYS A 118 12.03 -20.56 26.28
C LYS A 118 11.97 -22.05 25.93
N GLY A 119 12.37 -22.39 24.70
CA GLY A 119 12.38 -23.77 24.20
C GLY A 119 11.11 -24.19 23.48
N SER A 120 10.07 -23.33 23.45
CA SER A 120 8.90 -23.55 22.62
C SER A 120 9.21 -23.42 21.13
N ILE A 121 8.47 -24.15 20.30
CA ILE A 121 8.59 -24.13 18.84
C ILE A 121 7.25 -23.68 18.26
N ALA A 122 7.30 -22.74 17.32
CA ALA A 122 6.15 -22.29 16.56
C ALA A 122 6.42 -22.55 15.08
N THR A 123 5.44 -23.18 14.43
CA THR A 123 5.46 -23.37 12.98
C THR A 123 4.55 -22.35 12.32
N TYR A 124 4.96 -21.82 11.19
CA TYR A 124 4.17 -20.85 10.43
C TYR A 124 4.11 -21.20 8.95
N ARG A 125 3.06 -20.67 8.31
CA ARG A 125 2.88 -20.69 6.86
C ARG A 125 2.14 -19.43 6.48
N TRP A 126 2.64 -18.74 5.47
CA TRP A 126 1.90 -17.65 4.83
C TRP A 126 1.99 -17.77 3.31
N LYS A 127 0.98 -17.20 2.65
CA LYS A 127 0.88 -17.13 1.19
C LYS A 127 0.16 -15.83 0.82
N THR A 128 0.57 -15.20 -0.26
CA THR A 128 -0.13 -14.05 -0.86
C THR A 128 -1.11 -14.52 -1.93
N GLN A 129 -2.22 -13.82 -2.05
CA GLN A 129 -3.18 -14.06 -3.14
C GLN A 129 -2.79 -13.31 -4.41
N SER A 130 -2.33 -12.06 -4.27
CA SER A 130 -1.87 -11.20 -5.36
C SER A 130 -0.51 -10.57 -5.04
N GLY A 131 0.41 -10.61 -6.00
CA GLY A 131 1.75 -10.05 -5.85
C GLY A 131 2.67 -10.79 -4.87
N GLY A 132 3.89 -10.27 -4.71
CA GLY A 132 4.88 -10.77 -3.75
C GLY A 132 5.11 -9.76 -2.64
N LEU A 133 5.38 -10.25 -1.43
CA LEU A 133 5.69 -9.42 -0.27
C LEU A 133 7.19 -9.40 0.01
N ASN A 134 7.66 -8.26 0.51
CA ASN A 134 8.95 -8.17 1.19
C ASN A 134 8.73 -8.52 2.66
N TYR A 135 9.55 -9.41 3.21
CA TYR A 135 9.38 -9.87 4.59
C TYR A 135 10.70 -10.01 5.34
N ASN A 136 10.62 -9.93 6.67
CA ASN A 136 11.73 -10.17 7.58
C ASN A 136 11.23 -10.92 8.82
N LEU A 137 11.64 -12.17 8.97
CA LEU A 137 11.43 -12.96 10.17
C LEU A 137 12.61 -12.79 11.11
N HIS A 138 12.35 -12.15 12.25
CA HIS A 138 13.34 -11.94 13.30
C HIS A 138 12.73 -12.28 14.66
N GLY A 139 13.60 -12.58 15.62
CA GLY A 139 13.23 -12.75 17.02
C GLY A 139 14.05 -11.82 17.88
N ASP A 140 13.39 -11.23 18.86
CA ASP A 140 14.02 -10.44 19.89
C ASP A 140 14.10 -11.25 21.18
N GLY A 141 15.17 -11.04 21.95
CA GLY A 141 15.29 -11.58 23.29
C GLY A 141 14.28 -10.93 24.24
N TYR A 142 14.20 -11.46 25.46
CA TYR A 142 13.32 -10.93 26.51
C TYR A 142 13.46 -9.41 26.68
N LYS A 143 12.35 -8.73 27.00
CA LYS A 143 12.26 -7.26 27.06
C LYS A 143 13.47 -6.65 27.77
N GLY A 144 14.17 -5.75 27.06
CA GLY A 144 15.36 -5.04 27.56
C GLY A 144 16.71 -5.71 27.23
N SER A 145 16.73 -6.91 26.66
CA SER A 145 17.98 -7.65 26.46
C SER A 145 18.85 -7.22 25.27
N GLN A 146 18.43 -6.24 24.44
CA GLN A 146 19.11 -5.79 23.20
C GLN A 146 19.59 -6.90 22.25
N LYS A 147 19.16 -8.15 22.46
CA LYS A 147 19.50 -9.30 21.65
C LYS A 147 18.43 -9.45 20.58
N SER A 148 18.85 -9.53 19.32
CA SER A 148 17.97 -9.86 18.20
C SER A 148 18.65 -10.88 17.30
N THR A 149 17.86 -11.64 16.57
CA THR A 149 18.34 -12.62 15.58
C THR A 149 17.41 -12.59 14.39
N THR A 150 17.97 -12.39 13.20
CA THR A 150 17.22 -12.51 11.95
C THR A 150 17.30 -13.96 11.46
N TYR A 151 16.15 -14.60 11.26
CA TYR A 151 16.06 -15.97 10.80
C TYR A 151 15.96 -16.03 9.27
N LYS A 152 15.09 -15.21 8.67
CA LYS A 152 14.85 -15.19 7.22
C LYS A 152 14.48 -13.79 6.75
N LYS A 153 14.82 -13.50 5.51
CA LYS A 153 14.37 -12.30 4.80
C LYS A 153 14.13 -12.63 3.33
N GLY A 154 13.16 -11.96 2.72
CA GLY A 154 12.86 -12.14 1.29
C GLY A 154 12.31 -10.87 0.66
N ARG A 155 12.42 -10.80 -0.66
CA ARG A 155 11.84 -9.73 -1.47
C ARG A 155 10.92 -10.33 -2.52
N MET A 156 9.79 -9.67 -2.80
CA MET A 156 8.80 -10.11 -3.79
C MET A 156 8.43 -11.61 -3.70
N THR A 157 8.30 -12.12 -2.48
CA THR A 157 8.05 -13.55 -2.22
C THR A 157 6.56 -13.80 -2.06
N SER A 158 6.02 -14.84 -2.70
CA SER A 158 4.59 -15.16 -2.68
C SER A 158 4.16 -16.12 -1.57
N SER A 159 5.10 -16.80 -0.92
CA SER A 159 4.84 -17.70 0.22
C SER A 159 6.13 -18.10 0.93
N ASP A 160 6.04 -18.39 2.22
CA ASP A 160 7.12 -19.03 2.99
C ASP A 160 6.55 -19.89 4.13
N THR A 161 7.36 -20.83 4.61
CA THR A 161 7.01 -21.79 5.68
C THR A 161 8.20 -22.03 6.60
N GLY A 162 7.94 -22.28 7.88
CA GLY A 162 8.96 -22.62 8.87
C GLY A 162 8.38 -23.27 10.12
#